data_AF-A0A7V3S158-F1
#
_entry.id   AF-A0A7V3S158-F1
#
_cell.length_a   1.000
_cell.length_b   1.000
_cell.length_c   1.000
_cell.angle_alpha   90.00
_cell.angle_beta   90.00
_cell.angle_gamma   90.00
#
_symmetry.space_group_name_H-M   'P 1'
#
loop_
_entity.id
_entity.type
_entity.pdbx_description
1 polymer ?
#
loop_
_entity_poly.entity_id
_entity_poly.type
_entity_poly.pdbx_seq_one_letter_code
_entity_poly.pdbx_strand_id
1 'polypeptide(L)' 'MSEEKKADDKKQELVEILEVVSIPQKFATGPVMGRFLSEIRDHKKIVANRCPKCGRTQLPPRIVCAVCHVQVDEWVELEP' A
#
# COMPACT_ATOMS: atom_id res chain seq x y z
N MET A 1 -6.77 -26.85 38.74
CA MET A 1 -7.11 -25.46 38.37
C MET A 1 -5.82 -24.84 37.86
N SER A 2 -5.54 -24.77 36.57
CA SER A 2 -6.35 -24.18 35.51
C SER A 2 -5.97 -24.83 34.18
N GLU A 3 -6.98 -25.32 33.46
CA GLU A 3 -6.84 -25.88 32.11
C GLU A 3 -6.45 -24.75 31.14
N GLU A 4 -5.24 -24.82 30.58
CA GLU A 4 -4.85 -24.00 29.43
C GLU A 4 -5.67 -24.46 28.22
N LYS A 5 -6.67 -23.66 27.85
CA LYS A 5 -7.41 -23.82 26.60
C LYS A 5 -6.43 -23.73 25.44
N LYS A 6 -6.08 -24.87 24.83
CA LYS A 6 -5.54 -24.93 23.48
C LYS A 6 -6.52 -24.21 22.55
N ALA A 7 -6.13 -23.04 22.07
CA ALA A 7 -6.79 -22.40 20.94
C ALA A 7 -6.66 -23.35 19.75
N ASP A 8 -7.82 -23.86 19.32
CA ASP A 8 -8.03 -24.68 18.14
C ASP A 8 -7.42 -23.94 16.92
N ASP A 9 -6.23 -24.38 16.48
CA ASP A 9 -5.51 -23.91 15.30
C ASP A 9 -6.22 -24.41 14.02
N LYS A 10 -7.49 -24.02 13.84
CA LYS A 10 -8.18 -24.16 12.56
C LYS A 10 -7.60 -23.12 11.61
N LYS A 11 -6.48 -23.47 10.98
CA LYS A 11 -5.97 -22.77 9.81
C LYS A 11 -7.08 -22.74 8.77
N GLN A 12 -7.64 -21.55 8.55
CA GLN A 12 -8.64 -21.34 7.50
C GLN A 12 -8.02 -21.79 6.18
N GLU A 13 -8.77 -22.58 5.40
CA GLU A 13 -8.37 -22.95 4.04
C GLU A 13 -8.27 -21.65 3.22
N LEU A 14 -7.06 -21.34 2.74
CA LEU A 14 -6.81 -20.15 1.94
C LEU A 14 -7.49 -20.35 0.58
N VAL A 15 -8.64 -19.70 0.39
CA VAL A 15 -9.28 -19.64 -0.93
C VAL A 15 -8.49 -18.65 -1.79
N GLU A 16 -7.66 -19.17 -2.68
CA GLU A 16 -6.95 -18.39 -3.68
C GLU A 16 -7.80 -18.29 -4.95
N ILE A 17 -8.03 -17.06 -5.42
CA ILE A 17 -8.61 -16.80 -6.75
C ILE A 17 -7.50 -16.19 -7.59
N LEU A 18 -6.92 -17.00 -8.48
CA LEU A 18 -5.91 -16.57 -9.44
C LEU A 18 -6.59 -15.81 -10.59
N GLU A 19 -7.03 -14.58 -10.32
CA GLU A 19 -7.57 -13.69 -11.33
C GLU A 19 -6.68 -12.47 -11.49
N VAL A 20 -6.21 -12.22 -12.71
CA VAL A 20 -5.51 -10.98 -13.04
C VAL A 20 -6.57 -9.89 -13.13
N VAL A 21 -6.57 -8.98 -12.16
CA VAL A 21 -7.46 -7.82 -12.14
C VAL A 21 -7.14 -6.91 -13.34
N SER A 22 -7.83 -7.16 -14.45
CA SER A 22 -7.72 -6.38 -15.68
C SER A 22 -8.81 -5.32 -15.71
N ILE A 23 -8.45 -4.10 -15.27
CA ILE A 23 -9.36 -2.95 -15.30
C ILE A 23 -8.87 -2.00 -16.39
N PRO A 24 -9.59 -1.84 -17.52
CA PRO A 24 -9.21 -0.93 -18.59
C PRO A 24 -9.45 0.53 -18.18
N GLN A 25 -8.61 1.04 -17.27
CA GLN A 25 -8.66 2.42 -16.79
C GLN A 25 -8.23 3.37 -17.91
N LYS A 26 -9.15 4.24 -18.32
CA LYS A 26 -8.91 5.31 -19.30
C LYS A 26 -8.64 6.68 -18.65
N PHE A 27 -8.87 6.79 -17.34
CA PHE A 27 -8.72 8.04 -16.62
C PHE A 27 -7.26 8.33 -16.31
N ALA A 28 -6.91 9.61 -16.31
CA ALA A 28 -5.59 10.05 -15.89
C ALA A 28 -5.35 9.68 -14.42
N THR A 29 -4.18 9.12 -14.12
CA THR A 29 -3.79 8.69 -12.79
C THR A 29 -3.42 9.86 -11.86
N GLY A 30 -3.29 11.07 -12.40
CA GLY A 30 -2.85 12.24 -11.65
C GLY A 30 -1.37 12.18 -11.26
N PRO A 31 -0.83 13.24 -10.64
CA PRO A 31 0.63 13.39 -10.46
C PRO A 31 1.22 12.38 -9.48
N VAL A 32 0.52 12.04 -8.39
CA VAL A 32 1.05 11.15 -7.35
C VAL A 32 0.97 9.67 -7.77
N MET A 33 -0.21 9.20 -8.16
CA MET A 33 -0.35 7.80 -8.59
C MET A 33 0.36 7.56 -9.94
N GLY A 34 0.37 8.56 -10.83
CA GLY A 34 1.12 8.49 -12.08
C GLY A 34 2.62 8.32 -11.86
N ARG A 35 3.21 9.04 -10.89
CA ARG A 35 4.62 8.84 -10.50
C ARG A 35 4.84 7.42 -9.97
N PHE A 36 4.03 6.98 -9.00
CA PHE A 36 4.13 5.64 -8.42
C PHE A 36 4.12 4.52 -9.47
N LEU A 37 3.15 4.56 -10.38
CA LEU A 37 3.02 3.55 -11.44
C LEU A 37 4.16 3.63 -12.45
N SER A 38 4.66 4.84 -12.76
CA SER A 38 5.81 5.01 -13.66
C SER A 38 7.10 4.46 -13.03
N GLU A 39 7.34 4.70 -11.73
CA GLU A 39 8.49 4.15 -11.02
C GLU A 39 8.49 2.62 -10.99
N ILE A 40 7.32 1.99 -10.82
CA ILE A 40 7.18 0.53 -10.90
C ILE A 40 7.46 0.04 -12.32
N ARG A 41 6.81 0.63 -13.33
CA ARG A 41 6.89 0.19 -14.73
C ARG A 41 8.31 0.37 -15.30
N ASP A 42 8.90 1.53 -15.06
CA ASP A 42 10.10 1.97 -15.77
C ASP A 42 11.38 1.71 -14.95
N HIS A 43 11.31 1.78 -13.62
CA HIS A 43 12.49 1.66 -12.74
C HIS A 43 12.47 0.43 -11.81
N LYS A 44 11.36 -0.32 -11.77
CA LYS A 44 11.16 -1.48 -10.85
C LYS A 44 11.33 -1.10 -9.38
N LYS A 45 10.92 0.12 -9.02
CA LYS A 45 11.02 0.66 -7.66
C LYS A 45 9.66 0.76 -7.00
N ILE A 46 9.59 0.41 -5.72
CA ILE A 46 8.42 0.70 -4.89
C ILE A 46 8.69 2.03 -4.19
N VAL A 47 7.89 3.04 -4.51
CA VAL A 47 7.99 4.35 -3.87
C VAL A 47 6.73 4.63 -3.05
N ALA A 48 6.91 5.33 -1.95
CA ALA A 48 5.84 5.78 -1.06
C ALA A 48 6.09 7.24 -0.68
N ASN A 49 5.12 7.85 0.00
CA ASN A 49 5.31 9.20 0.51
C ASN A 49 5.18 9.27 2.03
N ARG A 50 6.03 10.10 2.65
CA ARG A 50 6.16 10.20 4.10
C ARG A 50 5.49 11.46 4.61
N CYS A 51 4.52 11.31 5.50
CA CYS A 51 3.84 12.44 6.10
C CYS A 51 4.80 13.26 6.97
N PRO A 52 4.94 14.59 6.76
CA PRO A 52 5.85 15.43 7.55
C PRO A 52 5.38 15.61 9.01
N LYS A 53 4.09 15.40 9.29
CA LYS A 53 3.51 15.60 10.63
C LYS A 53 3.61 14.36 11.53
N CYS A 54 3.30 13.18 10.99
CA CYS A 54 3.25 11.94 11.77
C CYS A 54 4.32 10.91 11.37
N GLY A 55 5.14 11.20 10.36
CA GLY A 55 6.21 10.30 9.90
C GLY A 55 5.74 9.04 9.19
N ARG A 56 4.42 8.83 9.03
CA ARG A 56 3.86 7.64 8.37
C ARG A 56 4.21 7.63 6.89
N THR A 57 4.70 6.48 6.45
CA THR A 57 4.89 6.16 5.04
C THR A 57 3.61 5.53 4.48
N GLN A 58 3.08 6.09 3.39
CA GLN A 58 1.79 5.65 2.82
C GLN A 58 2.00 4.87 1.52
N LEU A 59 1.43 3.67 1.47
CA LEU A 59 1.39 2.82 0.29
C LEU A 59 -0.07 2.33 0.09
N PRO A 60 -0.73 2.60 -1.05
CA PRO A 60 -0.28 3.47 -2.15
C PRO A 60 -0.07 4.94 -1.71
N PRO A 61 0.81 5.69 -2.39
CA PRO A 61 1.09 7.09 -2.05
C PRO A 61 -0.12 8.00 -2.29
N ARG A 62 -0.24 9.06 -1.46
CA ARG A 62 -1.42 9.97 -1.46
C ARG A 62 -1.02 11.42 -1.33
N ILE A 63 -1.64 12.32 -2.11
CA ILE A 63 -1.39 13.78 -2.04
C ILE A 63 -1.59 14.32 -0.61
N VAL A 64 -2.56 13.78 0.12
CA VAL A 64 -2.90 14.18 1.50
C VAL A 64 -2.78 12.99 2.43
N CYS A 65 -2.20 13.20 3.62
CA CYS A 65 -2.11 12.19 4.65
C CYS A 65 -3.51 11.77 5.12
N ALA A 66 -3.82 10.47 5.04
CA ALA A 66 -5.14 9.94 5.41
C ALA A 66 -5.54 10.17 6.88
N VAL A 67 -4.58 10.49 7.75
CA VAL A 67 -4.85 10.74 9.18
C VAL A 67 -4.64 12.20 9.55
N CYS A 68 -3.52 12.78 9.11
CA CYS A 68 -3.18 14.15 9.50
C CYS A 68 -3.86 15.23 8.65
N HIS A 69 -4.43 14.86 7.50
CA HIS A 69 -5.06 15.79 6.55
C HIS A 69 -4.15 16.94 6.12
N VAL A 70 -2.84 16.68 6.06
CA VAL A 70 -1.81 17.60 5.55
C VAL A 70 -1.29 17.09 4.22
N GLN A 71 -0.80 18.00 3.38
CA GLN A 71 -0.16 17.66 2.11
C GLN A 71 1.13 16.85 2.36
N VAL A 72 1.41 15.91 1.46
CA VAL A 72 2.55 14.98 1.57
C VAL A 72 3.34 14.96 0.27
N ASP A 73 4.45 15.70 0.26
CA ASP A 73 5.29 15.90 -0.93
C ASP A 73 6.62 15.13 -0.86
N GLU A 74 7.01 14.62 0.31
CA GLU A 74 8.25 13.87 0.50
C GLU A 74 8.11 12.43 0.00
N TRP A 75 8.99 12.03 -0.92
CA TRP A 75 9.02 10.69 -1.50
C TRP A 75 10.15 9.87 -0.91
N VAL A 76 9.84 8.61 -0.62
CA VAL A 76 10.78 7.62 -0.10
C VAL A 76 10.72 6.36 -0.95
N GLU A 77 11.87 5.82 -1.29
CA GLU A 77 11.98 4.49 -1.91
C GLU A 77 11.92 3.42 -0.81
N LEU A 78 11.16 2.36 -1.06
CA LEU A 78 11.04 1.20 -0.18
C LEU A 78 11.89 0.06 -0.73
N GLU A 79 12.67 -0.56 0.14
CA GLU A 79 13.39 -1.79 -0.19
C GLU A 79 12.42 -3.00 -0.09
N PRO A 80 12.58 -4.05 -0.93
CA PRO A 80 11.72 -5.24 -0.95
C PRO A 80 11.75 -6.10 0.32
#